data_AF-A0A392TCR7-F1
#
_entry.id   AF-A0A392TCR7-F1
#
_cell.length_a   1.000
_cell.length_b   1.000
_cell.length_c   1.000
_cell.angle_alpha   90.00
_cell.angle_beta   90.00
_cell.angle_gamma   90.00
#
_symmetry.space_group_name_H-M   'P 1'
#
loop_
_entity.id
_entity.type
_entity.pdbx_description
1 polymer ?
#
loop_
_entity_poly.entity_id
_entity_poly.type
_entity_poly.pdbx_seq_one_letter_code
_entity_poly.pdbx_strand_id
1 'polypeptide(L)'
;ELRETHDALEKAKKDLGESEAGRAEERKKFEEELSKLQSAMAPAEGEPESVRGLTTRAQLVERIQQLGEGVFKAAQHSWENALAQIKVANP
;
A
#
# COMPACT_ATOMS: atom_id res chain seq x y z
N GLU A 1 -54.11 19.66 7.93
CA GLU A 1 -52.89 20.42 8.23
C GLU A 1 -52.17 19.97 9.51
N LEU A 2 -52.59 20.37 10.73
CA LEU A 2 -51.82 20.10 11.97
C LEU A 2 -51.59 18.60 12.30
N ARG A 3 -52.56 17.74 11.95
CA ARG A 3 -52.44 16.29 12.11
C ARG A 3 -51.51 15.66 11.06
N GLU A 4 -51.58 16.14 9.82
CA GLU A 4 -50.73 15.68 8.71
C GLU A 4 -49.27 16.05 8.95
N THR A 5 -48.99 17.23 9.52
CA THR A 5 -47.64 17.64 9.89
C THR A 5 -47.06 16.77 11.01
N HIS A 6 -47.89 16.30 11.94
CA HIS A 6 -47.46 15.39 13.00
C HIS A 6 -47.10 14.01 12.43
N ASP A 7 -47.94 13.47 11.56
CA ASP A 7 -47.70 12.16 10.94
C ASP A 7 -46.45 12.19 10.03
N ALA A 8 -46.23 13.30 9.31
CA ALA A 8 -45.01 13.51 8.52
C ALA A 8 -43.75 13.60 9.40
N LEU A 9 -43.84 14.26 10.56
CA LEU A 9 -42.72 14.35 11.50
C LEU A 9 -42.36 12.98 12.10
N GLU A 10 -43.36 12.18 12.48
CA GLU A 10 -43.13 10.84 13.02
C GLU A 10 -42.52 9.90 11.96
N LYS A 11 -42.97 10.00 10.70
CA LYS A 11 -42.34 9.28 9.59
C LYS A 11 -40.89 9.70 9.39
N ALA A 12 -40.60 11.01 9.35
CA ALA A 12 -39.25 11.51 9.16
C ALA A 12 -38.29 11.08 10.28
N LYS A 13 -38.76 11.04 11.54
CA LYS A 13 -37.97 10.52 12.66
C LYS A 13 -37.64 9.04 12.51
N LYS A 14 -38.61 8.24 12.07
CA LYS A 14 -38.40 6.82 11.80
C LYS A 14 -37.38 6.62 10.69
N ASP A 15 -37.56 7.28 9.55
CA ASP A 15 -36.67 7.19 8.40
C ASP A 15 -35.24 7.64 8.76
N LEU A 16 -35.11 8.68 9.60
CA LEU A 16 -33.81 9.13 10.12
C LEU A 16 -33.15 8.05 10.98
N GLY A 17 -33.89 7.43 11.92
CA GLY A 17 -33.35 6.37 12.75
C GLY A 17 -32.90 5.15 11.95
N GLU A 18 -33.67 4.76 10.93
CA GLU A 18 -33.29 3.69 10.00
C GLU A 18 -32.03 4.05 9.19
N SER A 19 -31.94 5.30 8.72
CA SER A 19 -30.75 5.79 8.01
C SER A 19 -29.50 5.86 8.89
N GLU A 20 -29.64 6.30 10.14
CA GLU A 20 -28.54 6.35 11.11
C GLU A 20 -28.04 4.95 11.48
N ALA A 21 -28.97 4.00 11.67
CA ALA A 21 -28.63 2.60 11.90
C ALA A 21 -27.86 2.00 10.71
N GLY A 22 -28.35 2.20 9.48
CA GLY A 22 -27.66 1.75 8.27
C GLY A 22 -26.25 2.36 8.14
N ARG A 23 -26.11 3.65 8.44
CA ARG A 23 -24.80 4.33 8.43
C ARG A 23 -23.84 3.79 9.50
N ALA A 24 -24.34 3.42 10.67
CA ALA A 24 -23.53 2.81 11.73
C ALA A 24 -23.01 1.43 11.30
N GLU A 25 -23.85 0.62 10.65
CA GLU A 25 -23.47 -0.69 10.11
C GLU A 25 -22.42 -0.56 8.98
N GLU A 26 -22.61 0.36 8.04
CA GLU A 26 -21.64 0.62 6.97
C GLU A 26 -20.29 1.06 7.54
N ARG A 27 -20.28 1.99 8.51
CA ARG A 27 -19.04 2.44 9.16
C ARG A 27 -18.29 1.28 9.81
N LYS A 28 -19.00 0.40 10.52
CA LYS A 28 -18.40 -0.79 11.13
C LYS A 28 -17.78 -1.70 10.07
N LYS A 29 -18.50 -1.94 8.97
CA LYS A 29 -17.99 -2.75 7.85
C LYS A 29 -16.74 -2.14 7.21
N PHE A 30 -16.73 -0.83 7.00
CA PHE A 30 -15.55 -0.14 6.47
C PHE A 30 -14.35 -0.22 7.41
N GLU A 31 -14.57 -0.10 8.71
CA GLU A 31 -13.49 -0.22 9.71
C GLU A 31 -12.91 -1.65 9.75
N GLU A 32 -13.75 -2.67 9.62
CA GLU A 32 -13.32 -4.06 9.48
C GLU A 32 -12.51 -4.30 8.20
N GLU A 33 -12.96 -3.77 7.06
CA GLU A 33 -12.24 -3.86 5.78
C GLU A 33 -10.90 -3.11 5.81
N LEU A 34 -10.85 -1.94 6.44
CA LEU A 34 -9.61 -1.19 6.63
C LEU A 34 -8.60 -1.95 7.50
N SER A 35 -9.04 -2.54 8.60
CA SER A 35 -8.17 -3.35 9.48
C SER A 35 -7.61 -4.57 8.74
N LYS A 36 -8.46 -5.24 7.93
CA LYS A 36 -8.04 -6.36 7.10
C LYS A 36 -7.04 -5.92 6.03
N LEU A 37 -7.27 -4.78 5.37
CA LEU A 37 -6.35 -4.24 4.38
C LEU A 37 -5.01 -3.85 5.02
N GLN A 38 -5.01 -3.20 6.17
CA GLN A 38 -3.79 -2.86 6.91
C GLN A 38 -2.99 -4.11 7.29
N SER A 39 -3.67 -5.17 7.71
CA SER A 39 -3.02 -6.46 8.00
C SER A 39 -2.42 -7.09 6.74
N ALA A 40 -3.10 -6.99 5.60
CA ALA A 40 -2.59 -7.51 4.32
C ALA A 40 -1.44 -6.66 3.72
N MET A 41 -1.38 -5.37 4.07
CA MET A 41 -0.31 -4.45 3.68
C MET A 41 0.84 -4.41 4.70
N ALA A 42 0.76 -5.17 5.79
CA ALA A 42 1.84 -5.27 6.75
C ALA A 42 3.09 -5.85 6.06
N PRO A 43 4.29 -5.35 6.37
CA PRO A 43 5.52 -5.87 5.80
C PRO A 43 5.68 -7.37 6.05
N ALA A 44 6.16 -8.10 5.06
CA ALA A 44 6.42 -9.53 5.21
C ALA A 44 7.70 -9.76 6.04
N GLU A 45 7.78 -10.90 6.72
CA GLU A 45 9.02 -11.32 7.37
C GLU A 45 10.13 -11.44 6.32
N GLY A 46 11.28 -10.78 6.58
CA GLY A 46 12.39 -10.72 5.64
C GLY A 46 12.23 -9.71 4.50
N GLU A 47 11.19 -8.85 4.52
CA GLU A 47 11.08 -7.75 3.58
C GLU A 47 12.29 -6.80 3.69
N PRO A 48 13.05 -6.58 2.60
CA PRO A 48 14.19 -5.69 2.62
C PRO A 48 13.80 -4.24 2.96
N GLU A 49 14.62 -3.54 3.75
CA GLU A 49 14.40 -2.11 4.02
C GLU A 49 14.32 -1.27 2.74
N SER A 50 14.98 -1.70 1.67
CA SER A 50 15.00 -1.01 0.38
C SER A 50 13.66 -1.01 -0.37
N VAL A 51 12.72 -1.86 0.03
CA VAL A 51 11.35 -1.92 -0.52
C VAL A 51 10.28 -1.59 0.52
N ARG A 52 10.69 -1.24 1.75
CA ARG A 52 9.78 -0.84 2.81
C ARG A 52 9.08 0.47 2.43
N GLY A 53 7.76 0.50 2.59
CA GLY A 53 6.95 1.69 2.32
C GLY A 53 6.56 1.90 0.85
N LEU A 54 6.91 0.97 -0.05
CA LEU A 54 6.37 0.96 -1.40
C LEU A 54 4.89 0.54 -1.34
N THR A 55 4.01 1.33 -1.94
CA THR A 55 2.55 1.13 -1.86
C THR A 55 1.95 0.68 -3.19
N THR A 56 2.72 0.71 -4.27
CA THR A 56 2.26 0.33 -5.61
C THR A 56 3.22 -0.65 -6.28
N ARG A 57 2.68 -1.49 -7.16
CA ARG A 57 3.48 -2.39 -8.00
C ARG A 57 4.47 -1.63 -8.88
N ALA A 58 4.10 -0.45 -9.38
CA ALA A 58 4.96 0.38 -10.22
C ALA A 58 6.24 0.79 -9.48
N GLN A 59 6.11 1.27 -8.24
CA GLN A 59 7.25 1.61 -7.39
C GLN A 59 8.17 0.41 -7.13
N LEU A 60 7.59 -0.78 -6.89
CA LEU A 60 8.38 -2.00 -6.70
C LEU A 60 9.18 -2.36 -7.96
N VAL A 61 8.54 -2.32 -9.13
CA VAL A 61 9.20 -2.61 -10.42
C VAL A 61 10.33 -1.61 -10.70
N GLU A 62 10.09 -0.32 -10.47
CA GLU A 62 11.11 0.72 -10.59
C GLU A 62 12.30 0.45 -9.64
N ARG A 63 12.02 0.11 -8.38
CA ARG A 63 13.07 -0.18 -7.40
C ARG A 63 13.90 -1.40 -7.79
N ILE A 64 13.27 -2.47 -8.28
CA ILE A 64 13.95 -3.66 -8.78
C ILE A 64 14.87 -3.31 -9.96
N GLN A 65 14.40 -2.47 -10.89
CA GLN A 65 15.20 -2.05 -12.03
C GLN A 65 16.45 -1.28 -11.60
N GLN A 66 16.31 -0.31 -10.69
CA GLN A 66 17.44 0.44 -10.13
C GLN A 66 18.47 -0.46 -9.42
N LEU A 67 17.99 -1.43 -8.63
CA LEU A 67 18.86 -2.40 -7.96
C LEU A 67 19.62 -3.28 -8.96
N GLY A 68 18.92 -3.77 -10.00
CA GLY A 68 19.52 -4.56 -11.07
C GLY A 68 20.62 -3.81 -11.82
N GLU A 69 20.36 -2.54 -12.17
CA GLU A 69 21.37 -1.68 -12.81
C GLU A 69 22.60 -1.45 -11.93
N GLY A 70 22.38 -1.22 -10.63
CA GLY A 70 23.47 -1.04 -9.66
C GLY A 70 24.38 -2.28 -9.56
N VAL A 71 23.78 -3.47 -9.45
CA VAL A 71 24.51 -4.75 -9.40
C VAL A 71 25.29 -4.97 -10.69
N PHE A 72 24.66 -4.74 -11.85
CA PHE A 72 25.32 -4.93 -13.15
C PHE A 72 26.55 -4.01 -13.30
N LYS A 73 26.41 -2.72 -12.99
CA LYS A 73 27.52 -1.76 -13.05
C LYS A 73 28.65 -2.15 -12.10
N ALA A 74 28.33 -2.56 -10.87
CA ALA A 74 29.33 -3.00 -9.90
C ALA A 74 30.10 -4.24 -10.37
N ALA A 75 29.41 -5.20 -10.99
CA ALA A 75 30.04 -6.40 -11.56
C ALA A 75 30.96 -6.05 -12.73
N GLN A 76 30.51 -5.19 -13.65
CA GLN A 76 31.32 -4.70 -14.76
C GLN A 76 32.61 -4.03 -14.27
N HIS A 77 32.50 -3.09 -13.33
CA HIS A 77 33.65 -2.40 -12.76
C HIS A 77 34.62 -3.36 -12.05
N SER A 78 34.08 -4.34 -11.32
CA SER A 78 34.89 -5.34 -10.63
C SER A 78 35.69 -6.20 -11.62
N TRP A 79 35.09 -6.56 -12.76
CA TRP A 79 35.75 -7.29 -13.83
C TRP A 79 36.85 -6.46 -14.51
N GLU A 80 36.55 -5.22 -14.90
CA GLU A 80 37.52 -4.30 -15.52
C GLU A 80 38.73 -4.08 -14.61
N ASN A 81 38.48 -3.89 -13.31
CA ASN A 81 39.51 -3.74 -12.29
C ASN A 81 40.37 -5.01 -12.15
N ALA A 82 39.75 -6.20 -12.09
CA ALA A 82 40.48 -7.46 -12.01
C ALA A 82 41.36 -7.68 -13.26
N LEU A 83 40.85 -7.37 -14.45
CA LEU A 83 41.61 -7.46 -15.69
C LEU A 83 42.82 -6.49 -15.69
N ALA A 84 42.63 -5.26 -15.20
CA ALA A 84 43.72 -4.29 -15.07
C ALA A 84 44.80 -4.80 -14.11
N GLN A 85 44.40 -5.37 -12.96
CA GLN A 85 45.34 -5.95 -12.00
C GLN A 85 46.14 -7.12 -12.59
N ILE A 86 45.51 -8.01 -13.37
CA ILE A 86 46.19 -9.11 -14.04
C ILE A 86 47.24 -8.59 -15.05
N LYS A 87 46.91 -7.56 -15.82
CA LYS A 87 47.85 -6.93 -16.76
C LYS A 87 49.05 -6.30 -16.06
N VAL A 88 48.86 -5.73 -14.86
CA VAL A 88 49.97 -5.20 -14.06
C VAL A 88 50.85 -6.33 -13.50
N ALA A 89 50.24 -7.43 -13.06
CA ALA A 89 50.95 -8.57 -12.50
C ALA A 89 51.68 -9.43 -13.56
N ASN A 90 51.24 -9.38 -14.83
CA ASN A 90 51.80 -10.13 -15.95
C ASN A 90 52.20 -9.18 -17.09
N PRO A 91 53.40 -8.56 -17.02
CA PRO A 91 53.88 -7.60 -18.02
C PRO A 91 54.18 -8.23 -19.39
#